data_AF-A0A3D4YGZ5-F1
#
_entry.id   AF-A0A3D4YGZ5-F1
#
_cell.length_a   1.000
_cell.length_b   1.000
_cell.length_c   1.000
_cell.angle_alpha   90.00
_cell.angle_beta   90.00
_cell.angle_gamma   90.00
#
_symmetry.space_group_name_H-M   'P 1'
#
loop_
_entity.id
_entity.type
_entity.pdbx_description
1 polymer ?
#
loop_
_entity_poly.entity_id
_entity_poly.type
_entity_poly.pdbx_seq_one_letter_code
_entity_poly.pdbx_strand_id
1 'polypeptide(L)'
;MEKSLYSLMLMDSVVAEIDKIALRESTNRSNLVNQILAEYASLMTPEKRIDNIFRSIEKLISETSELIPFVAPNQLTMSMKSSLEYKYRPTIKYLVQLYRVPNGAIGELNVNFRTQSAALLSDITAFFRLWKRLEDAYIARHY
;
A
#
# COMPACT_ATOMS: atom_id res chain seq x y z
N MET A 1 -9.94 5.29 15.76
CA MET A 1 -10.94 6.38 15.77
C MET A 1 -12.17 5.85 16.45
N GLU A 2 -12.67 6.55 17.47
CA GLU A 2 -13.93 6.21 18.12
C GLU A 2 -15.09 6.39 17.13
N LYS A 3 -16.06 5.47 17.17
CA LYS A 3 -17.27 5.53 16.35
C LYS A 3 -18.42 5.94 17.27
N SER A 4 -19.09 7.04 16.93
CA SER A 4 -20.29 7.49 17.64
C SER A 4 -21.54 7.13 16.86
N LEU A 5 -22.61 6.78 17.56
CA LEU A 5 -23.92 6.46 16.97
C LEU A 5 -24.64 7.77 16.60
N TYR A 6 -25.06 7.89 15.35
CA TYR A 6 -25.87 9.01 14.88
C TYR A 6 -27.06 8.51 14.06
N SER A 7 -28.18 9.22 14.12
CA SER A 7 -29.35 8.96 13.27
C SER A 7 -29.34 9.88 12.06
N LEU A 8 -29.54 9.31 10.87
CA LEU A 8 -29.65 10.04 9.60
C LEU A 8 -31.02 9.74 8.99
N MET A 9 -31.72 10.76 8.52
CA MET A 9 -32.94 10.56 7.71
C MET A 9 -32.54 10.48 6.24
N LEU A 10 -32.85 9.35 5.61
CA LEU A 10 -32.60 9.07 4.20
C LEU A 10 -33.89 8.54 3.58
N MET A 11 -34.05 8.69 2.27
CA MET A 11 -35.18 8.09 1.55
C MET A 11 -35.04 6.55 1.58
N ASP A 12 -36.15 5.83 1.71
CA ASP A 12 -36.15 4.36 1.74
C ASP A 12 -35.50 3.74 0.50
N SER A 13 -35.70 4.37 -0.67
CA SER A 13 -35.07 3.97 -1.93
C SER A 13 -33.54 4.06 -1.87
N VAL A 14 -33.01 5.08 -1.20
CA VAL A 14 -31.57 5.28 -1.01
C VAL A 14 -31.01 4.23 -0.05
N VAL A 15 -31.70 3.95 1.04
CA VAL A 15 -31.30 2.92 2.01
C VAL A 15 -31.23 1.55 1.33
N ALA A 16 -32.23 1.21 0.52
CA ALA A 16 -32.28 -0.06 -0.20
C ALA A 16 -31.12 -0.22 -1.20
N GLU A 17 -30.71 0.84 -1.88
CA GLU A 17 -29.58 0.77 -2.82
C GLU A 17 -28.24 0.68 -2.08
N ILE A 18 -28.07 1.43 -0.98
CA ILE A 18 -26.89 1.34 -0.12
C ILE A 18 -26.71 -0.09 0.42
N ASP A 19 -27.79 -0.75 0.83
CA ASP A 19 -27.72 -2.15 1.31
C ASP A 19 -27.25 -3.12 0.22
N LYS A 20 -27.69 -2.94 -1.04
CA LYS A 20 -27.23 -3.76 -2.17
C LYS A 20 -25.75 -3.55 -2.43
N ILE A 21 -25.28 -2.30 -2.41
CA ILE A 21 -23.86 -1.98 -2.61
C ILE A 21 -23.03 -2.56 -1.47
N ALA A 22 -23.48 -2.37 -0.22
CA ALA A 22 -22.80 -2.91 0.95
C ALA A 22 -22.65 -4.44 0.87
N LEU A 23 -23.70 -5.14 0.42
CA LEU A 23 -23.65 -6.58 0.20
C LEU A 23 -22.64 -6.97 -0.89
N ARG A 24 -22.65 -6.27 -2.04
CA ARG A 24 -21.71 -6.52 -3.15
C ARG A 24 -20.25 -6.31 -2.73
N GLU A 25 -19.99 -5.31 -1.91
CA GLU A 25 -18.65 -4.96 -1.42
C GLU A 25 -18.25 -5.71 -0.14
N SER A 26 -19.08 -6.66 0.33
CA SER A 26 -18.85 -7.41 1.58
C SER A 26 -18.59 -6.50 2.80
N THR A 27 -19.31 -5.38 2.88
CA THR A 27 -19.27 -4.40 3.98
C THR A 27 -20.66 -4.23 4.60
N ASN A 28 -20.79 -3.38 5.63
CA ASN A 28 -22.09 -3.04 6.21
C ASN A 28 -22.50 -1.60 5.91
N ARG A 29 -23.81 -1.33 6.02
CA ARG A 29 -24.41 -0.01 5.74
C ARG A 29 -23.67 1.14 6.44
N SER A 30 -23.44 1.02 7.75
CA SER A 30 -22.78 2.07 8.53
C SER A 30 -21.35 2.32 8.07
N ASN A 31 -20.62 1.28 7.70
CA ASN A 31 -19.25 1.41 7.21
C ASN A 31 -19.21 2.07 5.81
N LEU A 32 -20.10 1.65 4.90
CA LEU A 32 -20.20 2.24 3.56
C LEU A 32 -20.60 3.71 3.61
N VAL A 33 -21.65 4.05 4.39
CA VAL A 33 -22.08 5.43 4.59
C VAL A 33 -20.96 6.28 5.20
N ASN A 34 -20.26 5.75 6.20
CA ASN A 34 -19.12 6.45 6.80
C ASN A 34 -17.99 6.69 5.78
N GLN A 35 -17.70 5.74 4.90
CA GLN A 35 -16.70 5.91 3.84
C GLN A 35 -17.11 6.99 2.83
N ILE A 36 -18.36 6.98 2.36
CA ILE A 36 -18.89 8.00 1.44
C ILE A 36 -18.86 9.39 2.08
N LEU A 37 -19.32 9.50 3.32
CA LEU A 37 -19.32 10.78 4.05
C LEU A 37 -17.91 11.27 4.34
N ALA A 38 -16.99 10.37 4.69
CA ALA A 38 -15.59 10.73 4.90
C ALA A 38 -14.96 11.23 3.59
N GLU A 39 -15.22 10.54 2.47
CA GLU A 39 -14.79 10.97 1.15
C GLU A 39 -15.35 12.35 0.79
N TYR A 40 -16.66 12.55 0.95
CA TYR A 40 -17.34 13.81 0.66
C TYR A 40 -16.82 14.96 1.52
N ALA A 41 -16.60 14.72 2.82
CA ALA A 41 -16.11 15.70 3.77
C ALA A 41 -14.60 15.97 3.63
N SER A 42 -13.92 15.39 2.63
CA SER A 42 -12.45 15.45 2.49
C SER A 42 -11.70 14.96 3.75
N LEU A 43 -12.35 14.13 4.56
CA LEU A 43 -11.66 13.34 5.58
C LEU A 43 -10.88 12.29 4.82
N MET A 44 -9.57 12.51 4.66
CA MET A 44 -8.66 11.56 4.05
C MET A 44 -8.81 10.20 4.75
N THR A 45 -9.54 9.29 4.12
CA THR A 45 -9.64 7.92 4.61
C THR A 45 -8.26 7.26 4.50
N PRO A 46 -7.88 6.38 5.43
CA PRO A 46 -6.63 5.64 5.33
C PRO A 46 -6.46 4.96 3.97
N GLU A 47 -7.55 4.44 3.40
CA GLU A 47 -7.60 3.81 2.09
C GLU A 47 -7.25 4.77 0.95
N LYS A 48 -7.89 5.96 0.91
CA LYS A 48 -7.62 6.97 -0.14
C LYS A 48 -6.22 7.56 -0.02
N ARG A 49 -5.72 7.70 1.21
CA ARG A 49 -4.32 8.10 1.47
C ARG A 49 -3.34 7.08 0.88
N ILE A 50 -3.58 5.79 1.11
CA ILE A 50 -2.72 4.71 0.62
C ILE A 50 -2.76 4.60 -0.91
N ASP A 51 -3.95 4.71 -1.52
CA ASP A 51 -4.09 4.72 -2.99
C ASP A 51 -3.32 5.90 -3.61
N ASN A 52 -3.43 7.10 -3.03
CA ASN A 52 -2.68 8.27 -3.49
C ASN A 52 -1.15 8.10 -3.36
N ILE A 53 -0.68 7.47 -2.28
CA ILE A 53 0.75 7.17 -2.09
C ILE A 53 1.22 6.20 -3.18
N PHE A 54 0.50 5.11 -3.43
CA PHE A 54 0.89 4.14 -4.46
C PHE A 54 0.87 4.74 -5.87
N ARG A 55 -0.12 5.57 -6.21
CA ARG A 55 -0.13 6.31 -7.49
C ARG A 55 1.06 7.24 -7.66
N SER A 56 1.47 7.92 -6.57
CA SER A 56 2.63 8.81 -6.59
C SER A 56 3.93 8.02 -6.80
N ILE A 57 4.06 6.88 -6.13
CA ILE A 57 5.18 5.95 -6.29
C ILE A 57 5.22 5.40 -7.72
N GLU A 58 4.08 4.93 -8.24
CA GLU A 58 3.94 4.43 -9.62
C GLU A 58 4.37 5.46 -10.66
N LYS A 59 3.97 6.71 -10.50
CA LYS A 59 4.39 7.81 -11.39
C LYS A 59 5.90 8.03 -11.37
N LEU A 60 6.51 8.13 -10.18
CA LEU A 60 7.96 8.32 -10.03
C LEU A 60 8.76 7.18 -10.67
N ILE A 61 8.29 5.95 -10.51
CA ILE A 61 8.94 4.76 -11.06
C ILE A 61 8.82 4.73 -12.59
N SER A 62 7.63 5.01 -13.12
CA SER A 62 7.35 4.96 -14.55
C SER A 62 8.16 5.99 -15.34
N GLU A 63 8.54 7.10 -14.69
CA GLU A 63 9.37 8.15 -15.28
C GLU A 63 10.88 7.83 -15.26
N THR A 64 11.33 6.90 -14.40
CA THR A 64 12.76 6.80 -14.04
C THR A 64 13.36 5.39 -14.16
N SER A 65 12.56 4.32 -14.22
CA SER A 65 13.08 2.96 -14.03
C SER A 65 12.41 1.90 -14.92
N GLU A 66 13.14 0.82 -15.20
CA GLU A 66 12.62 -0.41 -15.82
C GLU A 66 11.76 -1.28 -14.86
N LEU A 67 11.49 -0.76 -13.66
CA LEU A 67 10.61 -1.40 -12.69
C LEU A 67 9.17 -1.36 -13.21
N ILE A 68 8.52 -2.52 -13.24
CA ILE A 68 7.11 -2.62 -13.63
C ILE A 68 6.26 -2.63 -12.36
N PRO A 69 5.54 -1.54 -12.04
CA PRO A 69 4.64 -1.50 -10.91
C PRO A 69 3.35 -2.27 -11.19
N PHE A 70 2.81 -2.88 -10.14
CA PHE A 70 1.48 -3.49 -10.13
C PHE A 70 0.80 -3.19 -8.81
N VAL A 71 -0.28 -2.43 -8.88
CA VAL A 71 -1.14 -2.06 -7.76
C VAL A 71 -2.55 -2.50 -8.10
N ALA A 72 -3.19 -3.23 -7.18
CA ALA A 72 -4.60 -3.55 -7.30
C ALA A 72 -5.43 -2.52 -6.50
N PRO A 73 -6.60 -2.08 -7.00
CA PRO A 73 -7.45 -1.14 -6.30
C PRO A 73 -7.82 -1.64 -4.90
N ASN A 74 -7.93 -0.71 -3.94
CA ASN A 74 -8.30 -0.98 -2.54
C ASN A 74 -7.38 -1.96 -1.79
N GLN A 75 -6.17 -2.19 -2.28
CA GLN A 75 -5.17 -3.00 -1.58
C GLN A 75 -4.24 -2.13 -0.73
N LEU A 76 -3.75 -2.71 0.35
CA LEU A 76 -2.71 -2.11 1.19
C LEU A 76 -1.31 -2.44 0.68
N THR A 77 -1.20 -3.06 -0.49
CA THR A 77 0.05 -3.58 -1.04
C THR A 77 0.27 -3.17 -2.49
N MET A 78 1.50 -2.83 -2.82
CA MET A 78 2.00 -2.60 -4.16
C MET A 78 3.11 -3.60 -4.44
N SER A 79 3.07 -4.27 -5.60
CA SER A 79 4.15 -5.17 -6.03
C SER A 79 4.89 -4.59 -7.22
N MET A 80 6.20 -4.77 -7.28
CA MET A 80 7.02 -4.31 -8.39
C MET A 80 8.00 -5.41 -8.79
N LYS A 81 8.33 -5.49 -10.07
CA LYS A 81 9.34 -6.43 -10.57
C LYS A 81 10.44 -5.69 -11.30
N SER A 82 11.68 -6.12 -11.08
CA SER A 82 12.81 -5.78 -11.96
C SER A 82 13.55 -7.03 -12.42
N SER A 83 14.13 -6.95 -13.60
CA SER A 83 15.25 -7.78 -14.01
C SER A 83 16.55 -7.21 -13.46
N LEU A 84 17.46 -8.08 -13.01
CA LEU A 84 18.84 -7.70 -12.71
C LEU A 84 19.73 -8.15 -13.88
N GLU A 85 20.57 -7.24 -14.37
CA GLU A 85 21.60 -7.56 -15.36
C GLU A 85 22.76 -8.34 -14.70
N TYR A 86 22.50 -9.62 -14.44
CA TYR A 86 23.45 -10.56 -13.89
C TYR A 86 23.33 -11.91 -14.63
N LYS A 87 24.31 -12.80 -14.44
CA LYS A 87 24.28 -14.13 -15.03
C LYS A 87 22.95 -14.83 -14.69
N TYR A 88 22.27 -15.34 -15.73
CA TYR A 88 20.92 -15.96 -15.66
C TYR A 88 19.74 -15.02 -15.37
N ARG A 89 19.92 -13.69 -15.46
CA ARG A 89 18.86 -12.65 -15.35
C ARG A 89 17.89 -12.90 -14.19
N PRO A 90 18.36 -12.88 -12.93
CA PRO A 90 17.48 -13.14 -11.80
C PRO A 90 16.39 -12.06 -11.71
N THR A 91 15.21 -12.48 -11.25
CA THR A 91 14.05 -11.59 -11.06
C THR A 91 13.96 -11.19 -9.60
N ILE A 92 13.75 -9.90 -9.37
CA ILE A 92 13.52 -9.34 -8.04
C ILE A 92 12.06 -8.91 -7.96
N LYS A 93 11.35 -9.37 -6.93
CA LYS A 93 9.98 -8.94 -6.62
C LYS A 93 10.01 -8.10 -5.34
N TYR A 94 9.61 -6.85 -5.46
CA TYR A 94 9.39 -5.96 -4.33
C TYR A 94 7.91 -5.97 -3.99
N LEU A 95 7.59 -5.97 -2.71
CA LEU A 95 6.24 -5.85 -2.19
C LEU A 95 6.26 -4.79 -1.09
N VAL A 96 5.69 -3.63 -1.39
CA VAL A 96 5.49 -2.54 -0.43
C VAL A 96 4.11 -2.73 0.19
N GLN A 97 4.03 -2.77 1.51
CA GLN A 97 2.77 -2.83 2.24
C GLN A 97 2.67 -1.63 3.17
N LEU A 98 1.55 -0.92 3.16
CA LEU A 98 1.30 0.22 4.04
C LEU A 98 0.27 -0.15 5.11
N TYR A 99 0.53 0.29 6.34
CA TYR A 99 -0.39 0.02 7.45
C TYR A 99 -1.50 1.08 7.50
N ARG A 100 -2.73 0.66 7.83
CA ARG A 100 -3.88 1.57 7.97
C ARG A 100 -3.69 2.61 9.07
N VAL A 101 -3.05 2.20 10.17
CA VAL A 101 -2.69 3.08 11.29
C VAL A 101 -1.19 2.89 11.52
N PRO A 102 -0.35 3.90 11.25
CA PRO A 102 1.08 3.83 11.53
C PRO A 102 1.30 3.67 13.04
N ASN A 103 2.05 2.65 13.44
CA ASN A 103 2.48 2.46 14.82
C ASN A 103 3.98 2.18 14.83
N GLY A 104 4.79 3.24 14.93
CA GLY A 104 6.25 3.19 14.81
C GLY A 104 6.80 3.02 13.38
N ALA A 105 6.01 2.48 12.46
CA ALA A 105 6.33 2.41 11.03
C ALA A 105 5.09 2.69 10.17
N ILE A 106 5.31 3.27 8.99
CA ILE A 106 4.25 3.54 8.00
C ILE A 106 3.88 2.31 7.16
N GLY A 107 4.72 1.28 7.17
CA GLY A 107 4.58 0.09 6.36
C GLY A 107 5.85 -0.78 6.38
N GLU A 108 5.88 -1.77 5.49
CA GLU A 108 6.99 -2.71 5.29
C GLU A 108 7.34 -2.87 3.81
N LEU A 109 8.63 -3.10 3.55
CA LEU A 109 9.14 -3.49 2.24
C LEU A 109 9.63 -4.93 2.32
N ASN A 110 8.98 -5.82 1.59
CA ASN A 110 9.42 -7.20 1.41
C ASN A 110 10.10 -7.34 0.04
N VAL A 111 11.32 -7.86 0.02
CA VAL A 111 12.08 -8.08 -1.22
C VAL A 111 12.36 -9.56 -1.38
N ASN A 112 11.86 -10.15 -2.46
CA ASN A 112 12.04 -11.55 -2.80
C ASN A 112 12.95 -11.70 -4.02
N PHE A 113 14.04 -12.44 -3.85
CA PHE A 113 15.02 -12.72 -4.88
C PHE A 113 14.84 -14.14 -5.41
N ARG A 114 14.57 -14.28 -6.71
CA ARG A 114 14.59 -15.58 -7.37
C ARG A 114 15.93 -15.76 -8.09
N THR A 115 16.89 -16.35 -7.38
CA THR A 115 18.23 -16.68 -7.91
C THR A 115 18.70 -18.05 -7.43
N GLN A 116 19.52 -18.73 -8.23
CA GLN A 116 20.22 -19.96 -7.83
C GLN A 116 21.64 -19.69 -7.31
N SER A 117 22.13 -18.45 -7.42
CA SER A 117 23.46 -18.06 -6.94
C SER A 117 23.43 -17.67 -5.47
N ALA A 118 24.02 -18.52 -4.62
CA ALA A 118 24.15 -18.25 -3.19
C ALA A 118 25.04 -17.03 -2.89
N ALA A 119 26.11 -16.83 -3.67
CA ALA A 119 26.99 -15.67 -3.55
C ALA A 119 26.23 -14.37 -3.81
N LEU A 120 25.47 -14.31 -4.91
CA LEU A 120 24.65 -13.14 -5.24
C LEU A 120 23.60 -12.86 -4.16
N LEU A 121 22.95 -13.89 -3.63
CA LEU A 121 21.98 -13.73 -2.55
C LEU A 121 22.63 -13.14 -1.30
N SER A 122 23.85 -13.59 -0.95
CA SER A 122 24.63 -13.06 0.16
C SER A 122 24.99 -11.58 -0.03
N ASP A 123 25.51 -11.23 -1.22
CA ASP A 123 25.94 -9.85 -1.52
C ASP A 123 24.76 -8.88 -1.49
N ILE A 124 23.63 -9.27 -2.09
CA ILE A 124 22.42 -8.45 -2.08
C ILE A 124 21.87 -8.33 -0.65
N THR A 125 21.87 -9.41 0.13
CA THR A 125 21.44 -9.35 1.54
C THR A 125 22.32 -8.39 2.35
N ALA A 126 23.64 -8.41 2.12
CA ALA A 126 24.57 -7.49 2.75
C ALA A 126 24.31 -6.04 2.32
N PHE A 127 24.01 -5.81 1.03
CA PHE A 127 23.64 -4.50 0.51
C PHE A 127 22.41 -3.91 1.22
N PHE A 128 21.29 -4.65 1.29
CA PHE A 128 20.08 -4.15 1.96
C PHE A 128 20.28 -3.95 3.47
N ARG A 129 21.09 -4.79 4.12
CA ARG A 129 21.45 -4.59 5.53
C ARG A 129 22.29 -3.33 5.74
N LEU A 130 23.23 -3.06 4.84
CA LEU A 130 24.01 -1.83 4.88
C LEU A 130 23.10 -0.61 4.70
N TRP A 131 22.22 -0.65 3.70
CA TRP A 131 21.27 0.43 3.42
C TRP A 131 20.39 0.73 4.63
N LYS A 132 19.77 -0.31 5.22
CA LYS A 132 18.98 -0.17 6.44
C LYS A 132 19.77 0.46 7.59
N ARG A 133 21.01 0.01 7.81
CA ARG A 133 21.88 0.60 8.85
C ARG A 133 22.17 2.08 8.61
N LEU A 134 22.32 2.49 7.36
CA LEU A 134 22.51 3.89 7.00
C LEU A 134 21.24 4.70 7.23
N GLU A 135 20.08 4.17 6.82
CA GLU A 135 18.77 4.81 7.10
C GLU A 135 18.54 4.97 8.60
N ASP A 136 18.79 3.91 9.38
CA ASP A 136 18.65 3.92 10.84
C ASP A 136 19.58 4.96 11.50
N ALA A 137 20.81 5.13 10.98
CA ALA A 137 21.79 6.07 11.54
C ALA A 137 21.51 7.54 11.18
N TYR A 138 21.07 7.82 9.96
CA TYR A 138 21.03 9.19 9.42
C TYR A 138 19.63 9.74 9.20
N ILE A 139 18.66 8.86 8.94
CA ILE A 139 17.32 9.23 8.48
C ILE A 139 16.27 8.97 9.55
N ALA A 140 16.45 7.98 10.43
CA ALA A 140 15.47 7.61 11.46
C ALA A 140 15.07 8.77 12.37
N ARG A 141 15.93 9.76 12.61
CA ARG A 141 15.60 10.95 13.43
C ARG A 141 14.58 11.90 12.78
N HIS A 142 14.29 11.73 11.49
CA HIS A 142 13.39 12.57 10.71
C HIS A 142 11.97 11.99 10.58
N TYR A 143 11.71 10.81 11.17
CA TYR A 143 10.44 10.08 11.13
C TYR A 143 10.07 9.55 12.51
#